data_AF-A0A9R1NYU3-F1
#
_entry.id   AF-A0A9R1NYU3-F1
#
_cell.length_a   1.000
_cell.length_b   1.000
_cell.length_c   1.000
_cell.angle_alpha   90.00
_cell.angle_beta   90.00
_cell.angle_gamma   90.00
#
_symmetry.space_group_name_H-M   'P 1'
#
loop_
_entity.id
_entity.type
_entity.pdbx_description
1 polymer ?
#
loop_
_entity_poly.entity_id
_entity_poly.type
_entity_poly.pdbx_seq_one_letter_code
_entity_poly.pdbx_strand_id
1 'polypeptide(L)'
;MAAVHDYVANAPHLDLNKLVTDSRSLLQEKVADSSSKPPVHIAGRPSVPPYSLPALPIDDDEISSKAIGGPTGELLETNAQVLSQISTNLGTMQIQDNISLLCQTRDNILRVLKEMNDAPEIMKQMPPLPVKINEELVNSILPRPTVPMQ
;
A
#
# COMPACT_ATOMS: atom_id res chain seq x y z
N MET A 1 25.95 -45.44 36.28
CA MET A 1 26.64 -44.78 35.17
C MET A 1 26.14 -45.36 33.84
N ALA A 2 24.83 -45.20 33.54
CA ALA A 2 24.15 -46.00 32.50
C ALA A 2 22.90 -45.30 31.88
N ALA A 3 22.86 -43.96 31.86
CA ALA A 3 21.66 -43.21 31.47
C ALA A 3 21.93 -41.99 30.55
N VAL A 4 23.10 -41.96 29.89
CA VAL A 4 23.52 -40.82 29.03
C VAL A 4 23.77 -41.26 27.58
N HIS A 5 23.77 -42.56 27.28
CA HIS A 5 24.26 -43.09 26.01
C HIS A 5 23.18 -43.46 24.98
N ASP A 6 21.90 -43.24 25.31
CA ASP A 6 20.75 -43.72 24.51
C ASP A 6 20.02 -42.61 23.74
N TYR A 7 20.33 -41.34 24.02
CA TYR A 7 19.59 -40.19 23.45
C TYR A 7 20.00 -39.82 22.01
N VAL A 8 21.03 -40.47 21.45
CA VAL A 8 21.55 -40.17 20.10
C VAL A 8 21.01 -41.16 19.04
N ALA A 9 20.41 -42.28 19.46
CA ALA A 9 20.00 -43.35 18.54
C ALA A 9 18.61 -43.19 17.90
N ASN A 10 17.77 -42.25 18.37
CA ASN A 10 16.35 -42.15 17.98
C ASN A 10 15.90 -40.73 17.55
N ALA A 11 16.82 -39.90 17.02
CA ALA A 11 16.43 -38.68 16.34
C ALA A 11 15.86 -39.02 14.94
N PRO A 12 14.62 -38.62 14.59
CA PRO A 12 14.07 -38.87 13.26
C PRO A 12 14.88 -38.10 12.21
N HIS A 13 15.49 -38.84 11.27
CA HIS A 13 16.24 -38.25 10.16
C HIS A 13 15.27 -37.47 9.25
N LEU A 14 15.36 -36.13 9.31
CA LEU A 14 14.54 -35.22 8.51
C LEU A 14 14.89 -35.35 7.02
N ASP A 15 14.12 -36.18 6.29
CA ASP A 15 14.26 -36.30 4.84
C ASP A 15 13.71 -35.05 4.12
N LEU A 16 14.65 -34.20 3.70
CA LEU A 16 14.39 -32.97 2.98
C LEU A 16 13.62 -33.21 1.66
N ASN A 17 13.79 -34.37 1.03
CA ASN A 17 13.10 -34.72 -0.21
C ASN A 17 11.61 -34.97 0.02
N LYS A 18 11.26 -35.57 1.16
CA LYS A 18 9.86 -35.77 1.55
C LYS A 18 9.16 -34.43 1.79
N LEU A 19 9.81 -33.49 2.48
CA LEU A 19 9.26 -32.14 2.75
C LEU A 19 9.00 -31.35 1.46
N VAL A 20 9.92 -31.41 0.49
CA VAL A 20 9.75 -30.78 -0.84
C VAL A 20 8.63 -31.45 -1.64
N THR A 21 8.43 -32.75 -1.47
CA THR A 21 7.37 -33.50 -2.17
C THR A 21 5.98 -33.22 -1.59
N ASP A 22 5.82 -33.19 -0.27
CA ASP A 22 4.57 -32.77 0.39
C ASP A 22 4.20 -31.32 0.01
N SER A 23 5.20 -30.43 -0.05
CA SER A 23 4.99 -29.03 -0.46
C SER A 23 4.51 -28.91 -1.92
N ARG A 24 4.99 -29.78 -2.82
CA ARG A 24 4.57 -29.79 -4.24
C ARG A 24 3.18 -30.42 -4.43
N SER A 25 2.82 -31.39 -3.59
CA SER A 25 1.46 -31.97 -3.52
C SER A 25 0.41 -30.92 -3.15
N LEU A 26 0.63 -30.17 -2.06
CA LEU A 26 -0.28 -29.12 -1.57
C LEU A 26 -0.53 -27.98 -2.56
N LEU A 27 0.37 -27.77 -3.53
CA LEU A 27 0.21 -26.77 -4.59
C LEU A 27 -0.57 -27.27 -5.82
N GLN A 28 -0.75 -28.59 -5.99
CA GLN A 28 -1.58 -29.14 -7.08
C GLN A 28 -3.05 -29.33 -6.69
N GLU A 29 -3.39 -29.41 -5.40
CA GLU A 29 -4.78 -29.52 -4.91
C GLU A 29 -5.57 -28.19 -4.92
N LYS A 30 -5.59 -27.50 -6.09
CA LYS A 30 -6.52 -26.37 -6.33
C LYS A 30 -6.81 -26.10 -7.83
N VAL A 31 -6.82 -27.13 -8.67
CA VAL A 31 -7.31 -27.02 -10.06
C VAL A 31 -8.19 -28.23 -10.39
N ALA A 32 -9.39 -27.96 -10.94
CA ALA A 32 -10.54 -28.86 -11.11
C ALA A 32 -11.25 -29.23 -9.78
N ASP A 33 -12.59 -29.24 -9.66
CA ASP A 33 -13.61 -29.29 -10.72
C ASP A 33 -14.94 -28.58 -10.37
N SER A 34 -15.71 -28.23 -11.42
CA SER A 34 -17.17 -28.10 -11.54
C SER A 34 -18.03 -27.04 -10.78
N SER A 35 -18.61 -26.19 -11.63
CA SER A 35 -19.86 -25.40 -11.63
C SER A 35 -21.01 -25.63 -10.61
N SER A 36 -21.72 -24.51 -10.35
CA SER A 36 -23.11 -24.31 -9.86
C SER A 36 -23.31 -23.71 -8.44
N LYS A 37 -24.35 -22.86 -8.31
CA LYS A 37 -24.70 -21.99 -7.15
C LYS A 37 -25.79 -22.65 -6.26
N PRO A 38 -26.12 -22.19 -5.03
CA PRO A 38 -25.50 -21.21 -4.08
C PRO A 38 -25.20 -21.96 -2.72
N PRO A 39 -25.47 -21.52 -1.45
CA PRO A 39 -25.69 -20.20 -0.83
C PRO A 39 -24.97 -19.90 0.53
N VAL A 40 -24.99 -18.61 0.93
CA VAL A 40 -25.17 -18.05 2.30
C VAL A 40 -24.25 -18.42 3.50
N HIS A 41 -23.50 -17.40 3.95
CA HIS A 41 -23.07 -17.03 5.32
C HIS A 41 -22.37 -18.07 6.24
N ILE A 42 -21.07 -17.83 6.50
CA ILE A 42 -20.57 -17.57 7.87
C ILE A 42 -19.66 -16.33 7.85
N ALA A 43 -19.88 -15.50 8.87
CA ALA A 43 -19.27 -14.23 9.20
C ALA A 43 -17.75 -14.27 9.48
N GLY A 44 -17.09 -13.10 9.46
CA GLY A 44 -15.74 -12.96 10.03
C GLY A 44 -14.82 -11.87 9.46
N ARG A 45 -15.14 -11.27 8.29
CA ARG A 45 -14.32 -10.20 7.72
C ARG A 45 -15.02 -8.84 7.86
N PRO A 46 -14.37 -7.80 8.42
CA PRO A 46 -14.78 -6.43 8.14
C PRO A 46 -14.51 -6.19 6.65
N SER A 47 -15.54 -6.33 5.83
CA SER A 47 -15.49 -6.01 4.42
C SER A 47 -15.37 -4.49 4.28
N VAL A 48 -14.14 -3.99 4.23
CA VAL A 48 -13.88 -2.65 3.71
C VAL A 48 -14.55 -2.61 2.33
N PRO A 49 -15.48 -1.69 2.06
CA PRO A 49 -16.06 -1.57 0.74
C PRO A 49 -14.92 -1.40 -0.27
N PRO A 50 -14.96 -2.08 -1.44
CA PRO A 50 -14.06 -1.69 -2.51
C PRO A 50 -14.27 -0.18 -2.74
N TYR A 51 -13.18 0.58 -2.86
CA TYR A 51 -13.26 1.99 -3.21
C TYR A 51 -13.84 2.10 -4.63
N SER A 52 -15.17 2.14 -4.72
CA SER A 52 -15.90 2.53 -5.91
C SER A 52 -15.68 4.02 -6.08
N LEU A 53 -14.53 4.37 -6.68
CA LEU A 53 -14.32 5.66 -7.31
C LEU A 53 -15.58 5.94 -8.15
N PRO A 54 -16.31 7.04 -7.90
CA PRO A 54 -17.34 7.48 -8.81
C PRO A 54 -16.70 7.57 -10.20
N ALA A 55 -17.36 6.98 -11.20
CA ALA A 55 -16.98 7.18 -12.59
C ALA A 55 -17.33 8.63 -12.98
N LEU A 56 -16.51 9.57 -12.50
CA LEU A 56 -16.44 10.90 -13.07
C LEU A 56 -16.12 10.72 -14.56
N PRO A 57 -16.78 11.44 -15.47
CA PRO A 57 -16.30 11.51 -16.84
C PRO A 57 -14.85 12.00 -16.77
N ILE A 58 -13.93 11.14 -17.22
CA ILE A 58 -12.56 11.55 -17.49
C ILE A 58 -12.66 12.34 -18.79
N ASP A 59 -13.02 13.63 -18.64
CA ASP A 59 -12.74 14.60 -19.69
C ASP A 59 -11.22 14.66 -19.79
N ASP A 60 -10.69 14.47 -20.99
CA ASP A 60 -9.24 14.30 -21.25
C ASP A 60 -8.47 15.65 -21.17
N ASP A 61 -9.09 16.64 -20.51
CA ASP A 61 -8.46 17.86 -20.00
C ASP A 61 -7.50 17.49 -18.85
N GLU A 62 -6.40 16.82 -19.19
CA GLU A 62 -5.29 16.55 -18.29
C GLU A 62 -4.66 17.87 -17.85
N ILE A 63 -5.16 18.45 -16.76
CA ILE A 63 -4.59 19.65 -16.12
C ILE A 63 -3.22 19.25 -15.56
N SER A 64 -2.18 19.42 -16.39
CA SER A 64 -0.80 19.19 -16.01
C SER A 64 -0.46 19.99 -14.74
N SER A 65 0.28 19.39 -13.80
CA SER A 65 0.77 20.08 -12.60
C SER A 65 1.56 21.35 -12.92
N LYS A 66 2.14 21.44 -14.13
CA LYS A 66 2.84 22.62 -14.66
C LYS A 66 1.92 23.83 -14.89
N ALA A 67 0.62 23.62 -15.11
CA ALA A 67 -0.36 24.69 -15.28
C ALA A 67 -0.67 25.43 -13.97
N ILE A 68 -0.42 24.80 -12.82
CA ILE A 68 -0.57 25.41 -11.49
C ILE A 68 0.58 26.41 -11.24
N GLY A 69 1.80 26.02 -11.61
CA GLY A 69 3.01 26.81 -11.41
C GLY A 69 3.38 27.03 -9.92
N GLY A 70 4.49 27.75 -9.71
CA GLY A 70 4.99 28.09 -8.38
C GLY A 70 5.34 26.87 -7.49
N PRO A 71 5.56 27.10 -6.18
CA PRO A 71 5.95 26.04 -5.26
C PRO A 71 4.95 24.89 -5.21
N THR A 72 3.65 25.19 -5.20
CA THR A 72 2.58 24.18 -5.21
C THR A 72 2.66 23.28 -6.46
N GLY A 73 2.87 23.86 -7.65
CA GLY A 73 3.04 23.11 -8.90
C GLY A 73 4.29 22.23 -8.91
N GLU A 74 5.42 22.73 -8.40
CA GLU A 74 6.67 21.97 -8.27
C GLU A 74 6.53 20.75 -7.35
N LEU A 75 5.81 20.89 -6.23
CA LEU A 75 5.54 19.78 -5.29
C LEU A 75 4.63 18.71 -5.92
N LEU A 76 3.64 19.13 -6.71
CA LEU A 76 2.74 18.21 -7.41
C LEU A 76 3.43 17.49 -8.58
N GLU A 77 4.29 18.18 -9.33
CA GLU A 77 5.14 17.53 -10.34
C GLU A 77 6.11 16.53 -9.69
N THR A 78 6.75 16.91 -8.59
CA THR A 78 7.63 16.01 -7.81
C THR A 78 6.86 14.77 -7.37
N ASN A 79 5.64 14.91 -6.87
CA ASN A 79 4.81 13.77 -6.48
C ASN A 79 4.46 12.85 -7.65
N ALA A 80 4.14 13.40 -8.83
CA ALA A 80 3.88 12.57 -10.03
C ALA A 80 5.12 11.73 -10.42
N GLN A 81 6.31 12.34 -10.40
CA GLN A 81 7.58 11.65 -10.66
C GLN A 81 7.87 10.57 -9.61
N VAL A 82 7.72 10.90 -8.33
CA VAL A 82 7.95 9.98 -7.20
C VAL A 82 6.97 8.79 -7.21
N LEU A 83 5.70 9.01 -7.54
CA LEU A 83 4.70 7.95 -7.68
C LEU A 83 5.00 7.03 -8.88
N SER A 84 5.51 7.58 -9.99
CA SER A 84 6.00 6.79 -11.12
C SER A 84 7.20 5.91 -10.73
N GLN A 85 8.12 6.44 -9.93
CA GLN A 85 9.24 5.65 -9.38
C GLN A 85 8.75 4.56 -8.42
N ILE A 86 7.77 4.84 -7.54
CA ILE A 86 7.15 3.83 -6.67
C ILE A 86 6.53 2.71 -7.51
N SER A 87 5.80 3.04 -8.57
CA SER A 87 5.23 2.06 -9.50
C SER A 87 6.31 1.21 -10.17
N THR A 88 7.42 1.83 -10.59
CA THR A 88 8.57 1.14 -11.19
C THR A 88 9.21 0.16 -10.20
N ASN A 89 9.45 0.60 -8.96
CA ASN A 89 10.02 -0.21 -7.88
C ASN A 89 9.12 -1.39 -7.49
N LEU A 90 7.79 -1.23 -7.56
CA LEU A 90 6.86 -2.34 -7.37
C LEU A 90 7.01 -3.38 -8.49
N GLY A 91 7.19 -2.94 -9.74
CA GLY A 91 7.46 -3.82 -10.89
C GLY A 91 8.80 -4.53 -10.81
N THR A 92 9.83 -3.92 -10.23
CA THR A 92 11.17 -4.54 -10.02
C THR A 92 11.33 -5.25 -8.68
N MET A 93 10.26 -5.35 -7.87
CA MET A 93 10.23 -5.94 -6.52
C MET A 93 11.12 -5.22 -5.48
N GLN A 94 11.52 -3.98 -5.75
CA GLN A 94 12.34 -3.12 -4.89
C GLN A 94 11.51 -2.36 -3.84
N ILE A 95 10.64 -3.07 -3.10
CA ILE A 95 9.65 -2.45 -2.20
C ILE A 95 10.30 -1.65 -1.07
N GLN A 96 11.50 -2.03 -0.62
CA GLN A 96 12.24 -1.33 0.45
C GLN A 96 12.55 0.13 0.07
N ASP A 97 12.83 0.38 -1.22
CA ASP A 97 13.19 1.70 -1.75
C ASP A 97 11.97 2.65 -1.76
N ASN A 98 10.74 2.13 -1.59
CA ASN A 98 9.53 2.94 -1.59
C ASN A 98 9.23 3.65 -0.27
N ILE A 99 9.86 3.28 0.86
CA ILE A 99 9.53 3.89 2.16
C ILE A 99 9.91 5.38 2.17
N SER A 100 11.09 5.73 1.67
CA SER A 100 11.55 7.13 1.56
C SER A 100 10.69 7.93 0.57
N LEU A 101 10.33 7.32 -0.57
CA LEU A 101 9.49 7.92 -1.61
C LEU A 101 8.07 8.19 -1.11
N LEU A 102 7.48 7.28 -0.33
CA LEU A 102 6.17 7.46 0.30
C LEU A 102 6.20 8.56 1.37
N CYS A 103 7.27 8.63 2.19
CA CYS A 103 7.48 9.74 3.11
C CYS A 103 7.58 11.09 2.37
N GLN A 104 8.37 11.16 1.30
CA GLN A 104 8.48 12.37 0.47
C GLN A 104 7.13 12.79 -0.12
N THR A 105 6.36 11.83 -0.66
CA THR A 105 5.02 12.07 -1.21
C THR A 105 4.08 12.64 -0.15
N ARG A 106 4.03 12.04 1.04
CA ARG A 106 3.27 12.54 2.18
C ARG A 106 3.68 13.98 2.54
N ASP A 107 4.97 14.21 2.75
CA ASP A 107 5.49 15.50 3.23
C ASP A 107 5.22 16.63 2.23
N ASN A 108 5.26 16.33 0.92
CA ASN A 108 4.85 17.24 -0.14
C ASN A 108 3.34 17.54 -0.11
N ILE A 109 2.46 16.53 0.04
CA ILE A 109 1.01 16.76 0.14
C ILE A 109 0.69 17.59 1.38
N LEU A 110 1.33 17.32 2.53
CA LEU A 110 1.15 18.11 3.75
C LEU A 110 1.55 19.58 3.55
N ARG A 111 2.63 19.85 2.81
CA ARG A 111 3.03 21.22 2.44
C ARG A 111 2.00 21.91 1.55
N VAL A 112 1.51 21.23 0.52
CA VAL A 112 0.44 21.73 -0.37
C VAL A 112 -0.84 22.03 0.42
N LEU A 113 -1.28 21.12 1.29
CA LEU A 113 -2.47 21.33 2.13
C LEU A 113 -2.30 22.51 3.08
N LYS A 114 -1.08 22.74 3.60
CA LYS A 114 -0.79 23.94 4.41
C LYS A 114 -0.90 25.23 3.58
N GLU A 115 -0.26 25.28 2.41
CA GLU A 115 -0.36 26.43 1.49
C GLU A 115 -1.82 26.73 1.10
N MET A 116 -2.66 25.70 0.94
CA MET A 116 -4.11 25.86 0.68
C MET A 116 -4.90 26.39 1.89
N ASN A 117 -4.48 26.09 3.13
CA ASN A 117 -5.13 26.62 4.34
C ASN A 117 -4.73 28.08 4.61
N ASP A 118 -3.48 28.44 4.31
CA ASP A 118 -2.94 29.81 4.42
C ASP A 118 -3.39 30.73 3.26
N ALA A 119 -4.24 30.23 2.35
CA ALA A 119 -4.61 30.89 1.11
C ALA A 119 -5.59 32.08 1.27
N PRO A 120 -5.70 32.97 0.25
CA PRO A 120 -6.59 34.12 0.28
C PRO A 120 -8.07 33.77 0.48
N GLU A 121 -8.86 34.74 0.97
CA GLU A 121 -10.28 34.59 1.30
C GLU A 121 -11.14 33.95 0.19
N ILE A 122 -10.76 34.15 -1.08
CA ILE A 122 -11.42 33.56 -2.26
C ILE A 122 -11.26 32.03 -2.28
N MET A 123 -10.07 31.50 -1.95
CA MET A 123 -9.82 30.06 -1.92
C MET A 123 -10.53 29.37 -0.74
N LYS A 124 -10.85 30.12 0.33
CA LYS A 124 -11.69 29.63 1.45
C LYS A 124 -13.16 29.44 1.06
N GLN A 125 -13.61 29.97 -0.08
CA GLN A 125 -14.95 29.72 -0.63
C GLN A 125 -15.00 28.45 -1.49
N MET A 126 -13.86 27.85 -1.82
CA MET A 126 -13.84 26.57 -2.53
C MET A 126 -14.44 25.47 -1.63
N PRO A 127 -15.19 24.50 -2.22
CA PRO A 127 -15.60 23.33 -1.47
C PRO A 127 -14.37 22.57 -0.95
N PRO A 128 -14.46 21.93 0.24
CA PRO A 128 -13.36 21.15 0.78
C PRO A 128 -13.03 19.97 -0.16
N LEU A 129 -11.76 19.57 -0.19
CA LEU A 129 -11.32 18.42 -0.99
C LEU A 129 -12.15 17.17 -0.64
N PRO A 130 -12.57 16.37 -1.63
CA PRO A 130 -13.48 15.24 -1.43
C PRO A 130 -12.84 14.08 -0.65
N VAL A 131 -11.51 14.07 -0.53
CA VAL A 131 -10.72 13.07 0.19
C VAL A 131 -9.72 13.78 1.10
N LYS A 132 -9.50 13.24 2.29
CA LYS A 132 -8.48 13.69 3.25
C LYS A 132 -7.43 12.59 3.43
N ILE A 133 -6.22 12.97 3.88
CA ILE A 133 -5.21 12.00 4.28
C ILE A 133 -5.75 11.18 5.47
N ASN A 134 -5.62 9.86 5.41
CA ASN A 134 -5.83 9.00 6.57
C ASN A 134 -4.56 9.02 7.43
N GLU A 135 -4.52 9.93 8.41
CA GLU A 135 -3.38 10.12 9.30
C GLU A 135 -3.09 8.89 10.17
N GLU A 136 -4.12 8.14 10.60
CA GLU A 136 -3.94 6.90 11.37
C GLU A 136 -3.16 5.86 10.54
N LEU A 137 -3.62 5.60 9.31
CA LEU A 137 -2.95 4.70 8.39
C LEU A 137 -1.52 5.18 8.12
N VAL A 138 -1.34 6.44 7.71
CA VAL A 138 -0.03 7.02 7.41
C VAL A 138 0.95 6.91 8.58
N ASN A 139 0.51 7.19 9.80
CA ASN A 139 1.34 7.11 11.01
C ASN A 139 1.60 5.67 11.48
N SER A 140 0.84 4.68 11.00
CA SER A 140 1.07 3.26 11.27
C SER A 140 2.00 2.59 10.26
N ILE A 141 2.02 3.04 9.01
CA ILE A 141 2.83 2.43 7.94
C ILE A 141 4.12 3.17 7.59
N LEU A 142 4.19 4.49 7.81
CA LEU A 142 5.37 5.31 7.49
C LEU A 142 6.08 5.82 8.74
N PRO A 143 7.43 5.92 8.72
CA PRO A 143 8.17 6.67 9.74
C PRO A 143 7.59 8.07 9.94
N ARG A 144 7.42 8.50 11.20
CA ARG A 144 6.82 9.81 11.51
C ARG A 144 7.59 10.95 10.82
N PRO A 145 6.90 12.03 10.39
CA PRO A 145 7.57 13.24 9.91
C PRO A 145 8.60 13.75 10.93
N THR A 146 9.77 14.18 10.46
CA THR A 146 10.80 14.82 11.31
C THR A 146 10.44 16.26 11.68
N VAL A 147 9.47 16.86 10.98
CA VAL A 147 8.90 18.17 11.28
C VAL A 147 7.47 17.98 11.79
N PRO A 148 7.09 18.50 12.98
CA PRO A 148 5.73 18.40 13.47
C PRO A 148 4.73 19.07 12.52
N MET A 149 3.59 18.42 12.31
CA MET A 149 2.41 19.08 11.75
C MET A 149 1.87 20.05 12.82
N GLN A 150 1.87 21.35 12.51
CA GLN A 150 1.31 22.43 13.31
C GLN A 150 0.24 23.17 12.50
#